data_AF-A0A7V2I925-F1
#
_entry.id   AF-A0A7V2I925-F1
#
_cell.length_a   1.000
_cell.length_b   1.000
_cell.length_c   1.000
_cell.angle_alpha   90.00
_cell.angle_beta   90.00
_cell.angle_gamma   90.00
#
_symmetry.space_group_name_H-M   'P 1'
#
loop_
_entity.id
_entity.type
_entity.pdbx_description
1 polymer ?
#
loop_
_entity_poly.entity_id
_entity_poly.type
_entity_poly.pdbx_seq_one_letter_code
_entity_poly.pdbx_strand_id
1 'polypeptide(L)' 'MSEYHLNKLLYATAREHRIVEAIADEAVLAAYELSAEEREALRTGDVARLYELGANPYLIRRVFRPRFPV' A
#
# COMPACT_ATOMS: atom_id res chain seq x y z
N MET A 1 -11.38 7.68 8.84
CA MET A 1 -10.14 7.44 9.64
C MET A 1 -9.21 6.41 8.98
N SER A 2 -9.72 5.40 8.26
CA SER A 2 -8.94 4.40 7.50
C SER A 2 -7.98 4.98 6.44
N GLU A 3 -8.47 5.90 5.60
CA GLU A 3 -7.70 6.48 4.49
C GLU A 3 -6.39 7.12 4.94
N TYR A 4 -6.35 7.70 6.15
CA TYR A 4 -5.13 8.28 6.71
C TYR A 4 -4.07 7.21 6.99
N HIS A 5 -4.46 6.08 7.58
CA HIS A 5 -3.55 4.97 7.87
C HIS A 5 -3.06 4.30 6.59
N LEU A 6 -3.93 4.12 5.60
CA LEU A 6 -3.58 3.61 4.28
C LEU A 6 -2.53 4.50 3.59
N ASN A 7 -2.81 5.81 3.52
CA ASN A 7 -1.88 6.76 2.91
C ASN A 7 -0.56 6.89 3.69
N LYS A 8 -0.61 6.82 5.02
CA LYS A 8 0.59 6.85 5.87
C LYS A 8 1.47 5.62 5.67
N LEU A 9 0.89 4.42 5.53
CA LEU A 9 1.63 3.20 5.21
C LEU A 9 2.30 3.32 3.85
N LEU A 10 1.56 3.75 2.82
CA LEU A 10 2.10 3.91 1.47
C LEU A 10 3.21 4.96 1.43
N TYR A 11 3.06 6.06 2.19
CA TYR A 11 4.09 7.08 2.32
C TYR A 11 5.35 6.56 3.01
N ALA A 12 5.22 5.84 4.12
CA ALA A 12 6.35 5.24 4.84
C ALA A 12 7.11 4.25 3.92
N THR A 13 6.37 3.35 3.27
CA THR A 13 6.92 2.38 2.33
C THR A 13 7.65 3.05 1.17
N ALA A 14 7.04 4.07 0.57
CA ALA A 14 7.63 4.85 -0.51
C ALA A 14 8.88 5.65 -0.09
N ARG A 15 8.95 6.08 1.17
CA ARG A 15 10.08 6.82 1.74
C ARG A 15 11.27 5.92 2.05
N GLU A 16 11.03 4.71 2.54
CA GLU A 16 12.08 3.72 2.83
C GLU A 16 12.64 3.06 1.56
N HIS A 17 12.18 3.46 0.36
CA HIS A 17 12.47 2.78 -0.91
C HIS A 17 12.14 1.28 -0.88
N ARG A 18 11.27 0.87 0.04
CA ARG A 18 10.81 -0.51 0.14
C ARG A 18 9.73 -0.70 -0.91
N ILE A 19 9.85 -1.81 -1.63
CA ILE A 19 8.89 -2.22 -2.64
C ILE A 19 7.81 -3.08 -1.95
N VAL A 20 6.76 -3.42 -2.70
CA VAL A 20 5.63 -4.30 -2.32
C VAL A 20 5.96 -5.45 -1.36
N GLU A 21 7.14 -6.05 -1.48
CA GLU A 21 7.62 -7.13 -0.61
C GLU A 21 7.56 -6.79 0.89
N ALA A 22 7.71 -5.50 1.28
CA ALA A 22 7.59 -5.08 2.67
C ALA A 22 6.14 -4.95 3.16
N ILE A 23 5.17 -4.82 2.25
CA ILE A 23 3.74 -4.72 2.55
C ILE A 23 3.13 -6.12 2.76
N ALA A 24 3.78 -7.17 2.25
CA ALA A 24 3.38 -8.55 2.48
C ALA A 24 3.61 -9.02 3.94
N ASP A 25 4.38 -8.27 4.73
CA ASP A 25 4.61 -8.56 6.14
C ASP A 25 3.41 -8.12 6.99
N GLU A 26 2.68 -9.08 7.55
CA GLU A 26 1.52 -8.83 8.40
C GLU A 26 1.88 -8.01 9.65
N ALA A 27 3.14 -8.09 10.15
CA ALA A 27 3.58 -7.26 11.27
C ALA A 27 3.62 -5.77 10.89
N VAL A 28 3.93 -5.45 9.63
CA VAL A 28 3.89 -4.09 9.11
C VAL A 28 2.44 -3.62 8.98
N LEU A 29 1.54 -4.46 8.44
CA LEU A 29 0.12 -4.13 8.31
C LEU A 29 -0.60 -3.97 9.66
N ALA A 30 -0.22 -4.77 10.66
CA ALA A 30 -0.80 -4.73 12.01
C ALA A 30 -0.47 -3.43 12.76
N ALA A 31 0.59 -2.72 12.37
CA ALA A 31 0.96 -1.42 12.95
C ALA A 31 0.03 -0.26 12.51
N TYR A 32 -0.89 -0.52 11.57
CA TYR A 32 -1.81 0.47 11.02
C TYR A 32 -3.26 0.01 11.22
N GLU A 33 -4.14 0.97 11.52
CA GLU A 33 -5.59 0.74 11.61
C GLU A 33 -6.19 0.65 10.21
N LEU A 34 -5.94 -0.47 9.53
CA LEU A 34 -6.44 -0.78 8.20
C LEU A 34 -7.70 -1.66 8.28
N SER A 35 -8.64 -1.40 7.38
CA SER A 35 -9.79 -2.27 7.17
C SER A 35 -9.36 -3.60 6.54
N ALA A 36 -10.24 -4.61 6.61
CA ALA A 36 -9.98 -5.90 5.96
C ALA A 36 -9.79 -5.73 4.44
N GLU A 37 -10.55 -4.83 3.82
CA GLU A 37 -10.49 -4.55 2.39
C GLU A 37 -9.18 -3.86 2.00
N GLU A 38 -8.71 -2.92 2.82
CA GLU A 38 -7.42 -2.25 2.62
C GLU A 38 -6.26 -3.23 2.73
N ARG A 39 -6.27 -4.11 3.74
CA ARG A 39 -5.24 -5.15 3.89
C ARG A 39 -5.22 -6.09 2.70
N GLU A 40 -6.39 -6.52 2.23
CA GLU A 40 -6.45 -7.43 1.09
C GLU A 40 -5.98 -6.78 -0.22
N ALA A 41 -6.37 -5.52 -0.46
CA ALA A 41 -5.91 -4.76 -1.62
C ALA A 41 -4.39 -4.53 -1.57
N LEU A 42 -3.82 -4.29 -0.38
CA LEU A 42 -2.39 -4.17 -0.17
C LEU A 42 -1.64 -5.49 -0.40
N ARG A 43 -2.17 -6.63 0.06
CA ARG A 43 -1.55 -7.96 -0.13
C ARG A 43 -1.56 -8.42 -1.58
N THR A 44 -2.70 -8.26 -2.26
CA THR A 44 -2.87 -8.69 -3.65
C THR A 44 -2.27 -7.70 -4.65
N GLY A 45 -1.94 -6.49 -4.20
CA GLY A 45 -1.48 -5.41 -5.05
C GLY A 45 -2.57 -4.89 -5.99
N ASP A 46 -3.84 -4.97 -5.57
CA ASP A 46 -4.97 -4.46 -6.34
C ASP A 46 -4.99 -2.92 -6.31
N VAL A 47 -4.26 -2.34 -7.26
CA VAL A 47 -4.12 -0.89 -7.43
C VAL A 47 -5.47 -0.21 -7.69
N ALA A 48 -6.39 -0.86 -8.38
CA ALA A 48 -7.72 -0.31 -8.64
C ALA A 48 -8.51 -0.22 -7.34
N ARG A 49 -8.50 -1.28 -6.54
CA ARG A 49 -9.17 -1.29 -5.24
C ARG A 49 -8.55 -0.29 -4.27
N LEU A 50 -7.23 -0.15 -4.24
CA LEU A 50 -6.55 0.87 -3.43
C LEU A 50 -7.02 2.29 -3.80
N TYR A 51 -7.22 2.56 -5.08
CA TYR A 51 -7.73 3.85 -5.56
C TYR A 51 -9.16 4.12 -5.07
N GLU A 52 -10.04 3.12 -5.16
CA GLU A 52 -11.42 3.21 -4.66
C GLU A 52 -11.49 3.41 -3.14
N LEU A 53 -10.55 2.83 -2.41
CA LEU A 53 -10.40 2.97 -0.95
C LEU A 53 -9.75 4.29 -0.52
N GLY A 54 -9.51 5.22 -1.45
CA GLY A 54 -9.00 6.56 -1.13
C GLY A 54 -7.47 6.65 -0.97
N ALA A 55 -6.71 5.66 -1.42
CA ALA A 55 -5.26 5.78 -1.47
C ALA A 55 -4.81 6.80 -2.53
N ASN A 56 -3.78 7.56 -2.19
CA ASN A 56 -3.22 8.57 -3.07
C ASN A 56 -2.57 7.92 -4.32
N PRO A 57 -2.99 8.28 -5.54
CA PRO A 57 -2.49 7.67 -6.77
C PRO A 57 -0.97 7.80 -6.96
N TYR A 58 -0.38 8.89 -6.45
CA TYR A 58 1.06 9.09 -6.49
C TYR A 58 1.81 8.07 -5.62
N LEU A 59 1.28 7.79 -4.42
CA LEU A 59 1.88 6.83 -3.50
C LEU A 59 1.72 5.40 -4.00
N ILE A 60 0.54 5.05 -4.54
CA ILE A 60 0.33 3.75 -5.19
C ILE A 60 1.39 3.53 -6.28
N ARG A 61 1.56 4.47 -7.22
CA ARG A 61 2.55 4.35 -8.31
C ARG A 61 3.98 4.20 -7.82
N ARG A 62 4.32 4.78 -6.67
CA ARG A 62 5.66 4.73 -6.10
C ARG A 62 5.96 3.40 -5.40
N VAL A 63 4.95 2.80 -4.78
CA VAL A 63 5.05 1.52 -4.05
C VAL A 63 4.86 0.32 -4.97
N PHE A 64 3.82 0.34 -5.79
CA PHE A 64 3.43 -0.75 -6.72
C PHE A 64 3.98 -0.52 -8.13
N ARG A 65 5.13 0.15 -8.26
CA ARG A 65 5.73 0.40 -9.57
C ARG A 65 5.96 -0.95 -10.27
N PRO A 66 5.41 -1.17 -11.48
CA PRO A 66 5.76 -2.35 -12.24
C PRO A 66 7.28 -2.35 -12.44
N ARG A 67 7.95 -3.43 -12.02
CA ARG A 67 9.32 -3.68 -12.50
C ARG A 67 9.17 -3.74 -14.02
N PHE A 68 9.80 -2.80 -14.72
CA PHE A 68 9.88 -2.90 -16.18
C PHE A 68 10.45 -4.30 -16.48
N PRO A 69 9.73 -5.14 -17.24
CA PRO A 69 10.35 -6.37 -17.73
C PRO A 69 11.52 -5.92 -18.62
N VAL A 70 12.72 -6.37 -18.27
CA VAL A 70 13.92 -6.28 -19.12
C VAL A 70 13.85 -7.40 -20.13
#